data_AF-A0A1M6ARW5-F1
#
_entry.id   AF-A0A1M6ARW5-F1
#
_cell.length_a   1.000
_cell.length_b   1.000
_cell.length_c   1.000
_cell.angle_alpha   90.00
_cell.angle_beta   90.00
_cell.angle_gamma   90.00
#
_symmetry.space_group_name_H-M   'P 1'
#
loop_
_entity.id
_entity.type
_entity.pdbx_description
1 polymer ?
#
loop_
_entity_poly.entity_id
_entity_poly.type
_entity_poly.pdbx_seq_one_letter_code
_entity_poly.pdbx_strand_id
1 'polypeptide(L)'
;MVSSLPKRVCFSRPFILISFLIGICSTVNAQKISKYFTSSMQDNGVLYFIEPKQEFENDKEDSSLFYDLTYLTSNDTVTFNFTYVDKKVREIDSITFVLEDNEITIPVNKIFIESSKNVWKHRYSAKFLFEDLTLIFQQKGRASLLVHYEGEEVKLKIKQKKWDKQSKILSKILYMIKANRKEN
;
A
#
# COMPACT_ATOMS: atom_id res chain seq x y z
N MET A 1 63.40 -4.98 -57.94
CA MET A 1 62.56 -3.98 -57.26
C MET A 1 61.71 -4.70 -56.22
N VAL A 2 61.87 -4.33 -54.96
CA VAL A 2 61.16 -4.90 -53.80
C VAL A 2 59.80 -4.23 -53.71
N SER A 3 58.71 -5.00 -53.68
CA SER A 3 57.38 -4.47 -53.33
C SER A 3 56.79 -5.28 -52.19
N SER A 4 56.65 -4.60 -51.07
CA SER A 4 56.21 -5.05 -49.75
C SER A 4 54.75 -5.50 -49.68
N LEU A 5 54.49 -6.58 -48.93
CA LEU A 5 53.17 -7.01 -48.46
C LEU A 5 52.55 -5.98 -47.49
N PRO A 6 51.26 -5.63 -47.61
CA PRO A 6 50.56 -4.92 -46.54
C PRO A 6 50.13 -5.91 -45.44
N LYS A 7 50.60 -5.66 -44.21
CA LYS A 7 50.09 -6.30 -42.98
C LYS A 7 48.62 -5.92 -42.78
N ARG A 8 47.72 -6.90 -42.81
CA ARG A 8 46.32 -6.70 -42.41
C ARG A 8 46.27 -6.50 -40.90
N VAL A 9 45.93 -5.28 -40.49
CA VAL A 9 45.63 -4.93 -39.10
C VAL A 9 44.36 -5.68 -38.67
N CYS A 10 44.48 -6.38 -37.55
CA CYS A 10 43.43 -7.16 -36.93
C CYS A 10 42.28 -6.22 -36.49
N PHE A 11 41.17 -6.18 -37.22
CA PHE A 11 39.92 -5.59 -36.75
C PHE A 11 39.26 -6.53 -35.73
N SER A 12 39.86 -6.64 -34.55
CA SER A 12 39.13 -7.13 -33.40
C SER A 12 38.40 -5.94 -32.78
N ARG A 13 37.07 -6.09 -32.60
CA ARG A 13 36.21 -5.37 -31.64
C ARG A 13 35.42 -4.14 -32.15
N PRO A 14 34.35 -4.35 -32.93
CA PRO A 14 33.11 -3.61 -32.74
C PRO A 14 32.07 -4.41 -31.91
N PHE A 15 32.25 -5.73 -31.75
CA PHE A 15 31.28 -6.59 -31.07
C PHE A 15 31.26 -6.47 -29.53
N ILE A 16 32.34 -5.97 -28.90
CA ILE A 16 32.41 -5.91 -27.44
C ILE A 16 31.62 -4.71 -26.88
N LEU A 17 31.48 -3.61 -27.64
CA LEU A 17 30.75 -2.43 -27.19
C LEU A 17 29.22 -2.60 -27.22
N ILE A 18 28.69 -3.43 -28.13
CA ILE A 18 27.24 -3.70 -28.23
C ILE A 18 26.78 -4.67 -27.13
N SER A 19 27.61 -5.63 -26.73
CA SER A 19 27.31 -6.58 -25.66
C SER A 19 27.18 -5.90 -24.28
N PHE A 20 27.96 -4.83 -24.03
CA PHE A 20 27.90 -4.10 -22.76
C PHE A 20 26.63 -3.24 -22.60
N LEU A 21 26.00 -2.81 -23.70
CA LEU A 21 24.75 -2.03 -23.67
C LEU A 21 23.50 -2.89 -23.39
N ILE A 22 23.53 -4.19 -23.66
CA ILE A 22 22.39 -5.10 -23.42
C ILE A 22 22.40 -5.67 -21.99
N GLY A 23 23.56 -5.70 -21.32
CA GLY A 23 23.72 -6.22 -19.96
C GLY A 23 23.18 -5.32 -18.83
N ILE A 24 22.80 -4.08 -19.13
CA ILE A 24 22.29 -3.10 -18.14
C ILE A 24 20.75 -3.04 -18.14
N CYS A 25 20.08 -3.87 -18.96
CA CYS A 25 18.64 -4.14 -18.83
C CYS A 25 18.39 -4.95 -17.55
N SER A 26 18.51 -4.25 -16.42
CA SER A 26 18.13 -4.68 -15.09
C SER A 26 16.80 -5.37 -15.18
N THR A 27 16.69 -6.56 -14.60
CA THR A 27 15.46 -7.32 -14.49
C THR A 27 14.43 -6.47 -13.75
N VAL A 28 13.65 -5.69 -14.50
CA VAL A 28 12.42 -5.07 -14.03
C VAL A 28 11.48 -6.24 -13.80
N ASN A 29 11.60 -6.84 -12.63
CA ASN A 29 10.60 -7.77 -12.11
C ASN A 29 9.33 -6.95 -11.90
N ALA A 30 8.54 -6.83 -12.96
CA ALA A 30 7.19 -6.29 -12.91
C ALA A 30 6.38 -7.22 -12.01
N GLN A 31 6.40 -6.95 -10.70
CA GLN A 31 5.57 -7.68 -9.76
C GLN A 31 4.11 -7.48 -10.19
N LYS A 32 3.43 -8.59 -10.49
CA LYS A 32 2.02 -8.59 -10.88
C LYS A 32 1.21 -8.01 -9.73
N ILE A 33 0.70 -6.78 -9.89
CA ILE A 33 -0.08 -6.09 -8.85
C ILE A 33 -1.43 -6.74 -8.60
N SER A 34 -1.94 -7.53 -9.55
CA SER A 34 -3.24 -8.22 -9.46
C SER A 34 -3.31 -9.27 -8.35
N LYS A 35 -2.19 -9.61 -7.68
CA LYS A 35 -2.18 -10.50 -6.52
C LYS A 35 -2.52 -9.80 -5.20
N TYR A 36 -2.68 -8.48 -5.24
CA TYR A 36 -2.94 -7.65 -4.06
C TYR A 36 -4.39 -7.14 -4.00
N PHE A 37 -5.18 -7.41 -5.04
CA PHE A 37 -6.58 -7.05 -5.09
C PHE A 37 -7.37 -8.07 -5.90
N THR A 38 -8.67 -8.13 -5.64
CA THR A 38 -9.65 -8.77 -6.52
C THR A 38 -10.63 -7.70 -7.00
N SER A 39 -11.11 -7.82 -8.23
CA SER A 39 -12.10 -6.91 -8.79
C SER A 39 -13.28 -7.67 -9.37
N SER A 40 -14.48 -7.13 -9.22
CA SER A 40 -15.71 -7.68 -9.79
C SER A 40 -16.55 -6.56 -10.38
N MET A 41 -17.20 -6.82 -11.52
CA MET A 41 -18.18 -5.89 -12.08
C MET A 41 -19.46 -5.92 -11.24
N GLN A 42 -20.03 -4.76 -10.96
CA GLN A 42 -21.31 -4.56 -10.29
C GLN A 42 -22.20 -3.68 -11.19
N ASP A 43 -23.49 -3.60 -10.89
CA ASP A 43 -24.46 -2.86 -11.72
C ASP A 43 -24.08 -1.39 -11.93
N ASN A 44 -23.43 -0.77 -10.94
CA ASN A 44 -23.07 0.64 -10.92
C ASN A 44 -21.55 0.90 -10.90
N GLY A 45 -20.71 -0.08 -11.26
CA GLY A 45 -19.26 0.13 -11.30
C GLY A 45 -18.44 -1.12 -11.02
N VAL A 46 -17.12 -0.95 -10.87
CA VAL A 46 -16.22 -2.05 -10.52
C VAL A 46 -15.95 -2.00 -9.02
N LEU A 47 -16.19 -3.12 -8.33
CA LEU A 47 -15.84 -3.31 -6.93
C LEU A 47 -14.42 -3.85 -6.85
N TYR A 48 -13.54 -3.15 -6.14
CA TYR A 48 -12.18 -3.55 -5.81
C TYR A 48 -12.09 -3.90 -4.32
N PHE A 49 -11.59 -5.10 -4.02
CA PHE A 49 -11.20 -5.52 -2.68
C PHE A 49 -9.68 -5.65 -2.63
N ILE A 50 -9.01 -4.88 -1.78
CA ILE A 50 -7.55 -4.82 -1.64
C ILE A 50 -7.16 -5.45 -0.31
N GLU A 51 -6.34 -6.50 -0.36
CA GLU A 51 -6.02 -7.33 0.80
C GLU A 51 -5.07 -6.62 1.80
N PRO A 52 -5.20 -6.92 3.11
CA PRO A 52 -4.17 -6.58 4.10
C PRO A 52 -2.87 -7.32 3.77
N LYS A 53 -1.73 -6.66 3.89
CA LYS A 53 -0.41 -7.34 3.86
C LYS A 53 0.50 -6.97 5.02
N GLN A 54 0.20 -5.92 5.77
CA GLN A 54 1.05 -5.45 6.85
C GLN A 54 0.18 -4.99 8.01
N GLU A 55 0.78 -5.05 9.19
CA GLU A 55 0.17 -4.68 10.46
C GLU A 55 0.89 -3.45 11.01
N PHE A 56 0.11 -2.58 11.65
CA PHE A 56 0.61 -1.53 12.53
C PHE A 56 0.62 -2.10 13.95
N GLU A 57 1.68 -1.83 14.71
CA GLU A 57 1.95 -2.51 15.99
C GLU A 57 2.34 -1.45 17.05
N ASN A 58 1.96 -1.70 18.31
CA ASN A 58 2.45 -0.96 19.48
C ASN A 58 3.00 -1.96 20.49
N ASP A 59 4.33 -2.05 20.56
CA ASP A 59 5.04 -2.99 21.43
C ASP A 59 4.78 -2.73 22.94
N LYS A 60 4.45 -1.49 23.33
CA LYS A 60 4.22 -1.14 24.74
C LYS A 60 2.88 -1.63 25.24
N GLU A 61 1.86 -1.55 24.39
CA GLU A 61 0.48 -1.98 24.72
C GLU A 61 0.17 -3.40 24.26
N ASP A 62 1.09 -4.04 23.51
CA ASP A 62 0.90 -5.35 22.90
C ASP A 62 -0.38 -5.38 22.04
N SER A 63 -0.53 -4.34 21.23
CA SER A 63 -1.68 -4.13 20.35
C SER A 63 -1.27 -4.02 18.89
N SER A 64 -2.16 -4.44 17.99
CA SER A 64 -1.93 -4.41 16.55
C SER A 64 -3.18 -4.04 15.76
N LEU A 65 -2.98 -3.56 14.53
CA LEU A 65 -4.05 -3.23 13.61
C LEU A 65 -3.69 -3.68 12.20
N PHE A 66 -4.61 -4.41 11.57
CA PHE A 66 -4.56 -4.74 10.16
C PHE A 66 -5.86 -4.30 9.48
N TYR A 67 -5.78 -4.01 8.18
CA TYR A 67 -6.90 -3.46 7.44
C TYR A 67 -6.98 -3.97 6.00
N ASP A 68 -8.18 -3.95 5.44
CA ASP A 68 -8.48 -4.13 4.03
C ASP A 68 -9.20 -2.88 3.49
N LEU A 69 -9.11 -2.71 2.17
CA LEU A 69 -9.81 -1.62 1.49
C LEU A 69 -10.85 -2.21 0.54
N THR A 70 -12.06 -1.66 0.60
CA THR A 70 -13.11 -1.96 -0.38
C THR A 70 -13.53 -0.67 -1.07
N TYR A 71 -13.47 -0.66 -2.39
CA TYR A 71 -13.74 0.52 -3.19
C TYR A 71 -14.63 0.19 -4.38
N LEU A 72 -15.74 0.90 -4.51
CA LEU A 72 -16.66 0.81 -5.64
C LEU A 72 -16.53 2.06 -6.49
N THR A 73 -16.27 1.93 -7.79
CA THR A 73 -15.87 3.07 -8.64
C THR A 73 -16.93 4.18 -8.77
N SER A 74 -18.20 3.89 -8.51
CA SER A 74 -19.29 4.90 -8.48
C SER A 74 -19.28 5.77 -7.23
N ASN A 75 -18.49 5.42 -6.21
CA ASN A 75 -18.37 6.20 -4.99
C ASN A 75 -17.04 6.96 -4.97
N ASP A 76 -17.01 8.08 -4.26
CA ASP A 76 -15.77 8.81 -3.98
C ASP A 76 -15.11 8.40 -2.67
N THR A 77 -15.72 7.48 -1.94
CA THR A 77 -15.19 6.97 -0.67
C THR A 77 -14.68 5.54 -0.80
N VAL A 78 -13.54 5.26 -0.17
CA VAL A 78 -13.00 3.94 0.09
C VAL A 78 -13.42 3.50 1.48
N THR A 79 -13.94 2.28 1.59
CA THR A 79 -14.21 1.64 2.87
C THR A 79 -12.92 1.04 3.41
N PHE A 80 -12.47 1.52 4.55
CA PHE A 80 -11.31 1.02 5.28
C PHE A 80 -11.83 0.17 6.44
N ASN A 81 -11.85 -1.15 6.27
CA ASN A 81 -12.22 -2.04 7.36
C ASN A 81 -10.96 -2.47 8.10
N PHE A 82 -10.97 -2.36 9.41
CA PHE A 82 -9.81 -2.70 10.22
C PHE A 82 -10.19 -3.55 11.41
N THR A 83 -9.22 -4.34 11.85
CA THR A 83 -9.28 -5.10 13.08
C THR A 83 -8.18 -4.59 14.00
N TYR A 84 -8.58 -4.03 15.13
CA TYR A 84 -7.67 -3.65 16.21
C TYR A 84 -7.65 -4.75 17.27
N VAL A 85 -6.46 -5.27 17.60
CA VAL A 85 -6.25 -6.34 18.56
C VAL A 85 -5.64 -5.75 19.82
N ASP A 86 -6.26 -6.04 20.97
CA ASP A 86 -5.83 -5.54 22.28
C ASP A 86 -6.19 -6.55 23.38
N LYS A 87 -5.58 -6.44 24.56
CA LYS A 87 -5.93 -7.21 25.77
C LYS A 87 -7.19 -6.70 26.45
N LYS A 88 -7.58 -5.45 26.20
CA LYS A 88 -8.78 -4.82 26.78
C LYS A 88 -9.86 -4.63 25.72
N VAL A 89 -11.13 -4.65 26.16
CA VAL A 89 -12.24 -4.20 25.33
C VAL A 89 -12.19 -2.69 25.25
N ARG A 90 -12.20 -2.12 24.04
CA ARG A 90 -12.25 -0.68 23.81
C ARG A 90 -13.35 -0.33 22.81
N GLU A 91 -14.08 0.74 23.12
CA GLU A 91 -15.03 1.35 22.19
C GLU A 91 -14.32 2.44 21.40
N ILE A 92 -14.03 2.14 20.13
CA ILE A 92 -13.25 3.02 19.25
C ILE A 92 -14.21 4.04 18.63
N ASP A 93 -13.92 5.32 18.81
CA ASP A 93 -14.72 6.42 18.25
C ASP A 93 -14.22 6.87 16.86
N SER A 94 -12.91 6.87 16.67
CA SER A 94 -12.27 7.37 15.46
C SER A 94 -10.87 6.78 15.27
N ILE A 95 -10.35 6.96 14.06
CA ILE A 95 -8.99 6.60 13.71
C ILE A 95 -8.31 7.78 13.00
N THR A 96 -7.06 8.06 13.36
CA THR A 96 -6.23 9.05 12.65
C THR A 96 -5.14 8.36 11.87
N PHE A 97 -5.08 8.63 10.56
CA PHE A 97 -3.93 8.29 9.74
C PHE A 97 -2.92 9.43 9.78
N VAL A 98 -1.71 9.13 10.26
CA VAL A 98 -0.63 10.12 10.39
C VAL A 98 0.49 9.76 9.42
N LEU A 99 0.89 10.72 8.58
CA LEU A 99 2.02 10.61 7.68
C LEU A 99 2.86 11.88 7.76
N GLU A 100 4.00 11.78 8.47
CA GLU A 100 4.78 12.95 8.90
C GLU A 100 3.88 14.02 9.57
N ASP A 101 3.68 15.17 8.93
CA ASP A 101 2.86 16.28 9.43
C ASP A 101 1.41 16.28 8.94
N ASN A 102 1.05 15.33 8.06
CA ASN A 102 -0.32 15.21 7.55
C ASN A 102 -1.11 14.22 8.40
N GLU A 103 -2.26 14.66 8.90
CA GLU A 103 -3.15 13.85 9.73
C GLU A 103 -4.58 13.88 9.17
N ILE A 104 -5.20 12.71 9.07
CA ILE A 104 -6.60 12.57 8.65
C ILE A 104 -7.33 11.73 9.69
N THR A 105 -8.24 12.35 10.43
CA THR A 105 -9.08 11.70 11.43
C THR A 105 -10.45 11.39 10.87
N ILE A 106 -10.89 10.13 10.97
CA ILE A 106 -12.16 9.65 10.44
C ILE A 106 -12.94 8.93 11.54
N PRO A 107 -14.24 9.24 11.74
CA PRO A 107 -15.09 8.49 12.66
C PRO A 107 -15.28 7.06 12.18
N VAL A 108 -15.42 6.13 13.12
CA VAL A 108 -15.54 4.71 12.79
C VAL A 108 -16.88 4.13 13.23
N ASN A 109 -17.32 3.10 12.52
CA ASN A 109 -18.52 2.34 12.87
C ASN A 109 -18.11 0.93 13.30
N LYS A 110 -18.62 0.50 14.46
CA LYS A 110 -18.42 -0.85 14.99
C LYS A 110 -19.10 -1.87 14.09
N ILE A 111 -18.38 -2.91 13.70
CA ILE A 111 -18.94 -4.10 13.03
C ILE A 111 -19.21 -5.17 14.09
N PHE A 112 -18.16 -5.58 14.82
CA PHE A 112 -18.27 -6.50 15.96
C PHE A 112 -17.05 -6.40 16.88
N ILE A 113 -17.20 -6.91 18.10
CA ILE A 113 -16.09 -7.17 19.02
C ILE A 113 -16.19 -8.64 19.43
N GLU A 114 -15.09 -9.39 19.26
CA GLU A 114 -15.04 -10.80 19.65
C GLU A 114 -13.82 -11.08 20.55
N SER A 115 -14.00 -11.97 21.52
CA SER A 115 -12.89 -12.51 22.30
C SER A 115 -12.19 -13.63 21.51
N SER A 116 -10.86 -13.64 21.51
CA SER A 116 -10.05 -14.67 20.89
C SER A 116 -8.89 -15.04 21.81
N LYS A 117 -9.03 -16.15 22.55
CA LYS A 117 -8.08 -16.57 23.59
C LYS A 117 -7.95 -15.48 24.67
N ASN A 118 -6.80 -14.79 24.72
CA ASN A 118 -6.45 -13.79 25.73
C ASN A 118 -6.47 -12.36 25.17
N VAL A 119 -7.02 -12.16 23.97
CA VAL A 119 -7.13 -10.85 23.31
C VAL A 119 -8.54 -10.62 22.80
N TRP A 120 -8.86 -9.36 22.58
CA TRP A 120 -10.09 -8.87 21.96
C TRP A 120 -9.78 -8.37 20.57
N LYS A 121 -10.62 -8.76 19.61
CA LYS A 121 -10.57 -8.25 18.25
C LYS A 121 -11.72 -7.27 18.06
N HIS A 122 -11.37 -6.05 17.72
CA HIS A 122 -12.26 -4.92 17.52
C HIS A 122 -12.38 -4.68 16.02
N ARG A 123 -13.48 -5.12 15.39
CA ARG A 123 -13.69 -4.97 13.96
C ARG A 123 -14.55 -3.74 13.69
N TYR A 124 -14.00 -2.80 12.93
CA TYR A 124 -14.62 -1.51 12.65
C TYR A 124 -14.47 -1.12 11.18
N SER A 125 -15.27 -0.15 10.75
CA SER A 125 -15.27 0.40 9.38
C SER A 125 -15.14 1.91 9.41
N ALA A 126 -14.26 2.44 8.58
CA ALA A 126 -14.07 3.87 8.33
C ALA A 126 -14.31 4.17 6.84
N LYS A 127 -14.69 5.41 6.53
CA LYS A 127 -14.87 5.89 5.15
C LYS A 127 -13.89 7.02 4.87
N PHE A 128 -12.90 6.76 4.02
CA PHE A 128 -11.95 7.77 3.57
C PHE A 128 -12.34 8.26 2.18
N LEU A 129 -12.05 9.51 1.85
CA LEU A 129 -12.09 9.94 0.45
C LEU A 129 -11.01 9.18 -0.34
N PHE A 130 -11.34 8.82 -1.58
CA PHE A 130 -10.42 8.14 -2.47
C PHE A 130 -9.16 8.98 -2.73
N GLU A 131 -9.32 10.29 -2.87
CA GLU A 131 -8.20 11.22 -3.10
C GLU A 131 -7.32 11.35 -1.86
N ASP A 132 -7.88 11.37 -0.64
CA ASP A 132 -7.12 11.41 0.62
C ASP A 132 -6.20 10.19 0.78
N LEU A 133 -6.75 8.98 0.58
CA LEU A 133 -5.92 7.76 0.61
C LEU A 133 -4.88 7.75 -0.51
N THR A 134 -5.24 8.25 -1.69
CA THR A 134 -4.29 8.35 -2.81
C THR A 134 -3.12 9.25 -2.44
N LEU A 135 -3.37 10.39 -1.81
CA LEU A 135 -2.34 11.30 -1.32
C LEU A 135 -1.46 10.62 -0.27
N ILE A 136 -2.06 9.99 0.75
CA ILE A 136 -1.35 9.28 1.82
C ILE A 136 -0.40 8.22 1.26
N PHE A 137 -0.87 7.37 0.34
CA PHE A 137 -0.03 6.27 -0.17
C PHE A 137 1.00 6.72 -1.22
N GLN A 138 0.84 7.90 -1.83
CA GLN A 138 1.82 8.48 -2.74
C GLN A 138 2.95 9.22 -2.02
N GLN A 139 2.64 9.83 -0.87
CA GLN A 139 3.62 10.54 -0.07
C GLN A 139 4.66 9.60 0.54
N LYS A 140 5.90 10.08 0.64
CA LYS A 140 6.98 9.39 1.35
C LYS A 140 7.05 9.93 2.76
N GLY A 141 7.23 9.03 3.73
CA GLY A 141 7.32 9.42 5.13
C GLY A 141 7.07 8.26 6.07
N ARG A 142 7.17 8.53 7.37
CA ARG A 142 6.80 7.60 8.44
C ARG A 142 5.30 7.63 8.64
N ALA A 143 4.67 6.45 8.48
CA ALA A 143 3.26 6.27 8.76
C ALA A 143 3.03 5.75 10.19
N SER A 144 1.96 6.23 10.80
CA SER A 144 1.37 5.68 12.02
C SER A 144 -0.15 5.79 12.00
N LEU A 145 -0.81 4.98 12.81
CA LEU A 145 -2.24 5.08 13.07
C LEU A 145 -2.44 5.44 14.54
N LEU A 146 -3.36 6.35 14.82
CA LEU A 146 -3.87 6.59 16.17
C LEU A 146 -5.27 5.99 16.25
N VAL A 147 -5.50 5.15 17.25
CA VAL A 147 -6.83 4.61 17.58
C VAL A 147 -7.34 5.39 18.79
N HIS A 148 -8.46 6.09 18.62
CA HIS A 148 -9.07 6.92 19.65
C HIS A 148 -10.23 6.20 20.33
N TYR A 149 -10.28 6.27 21.65
CA TYR A 149 -11.33 5.67 22.47
C TYR A 149 -11.44 6.44 23.79
N GLU A 150 -12.66 6.79 24.21
CA GLU A 150 -12.93 7.38 25.53
C GLU A 150 -12.05 8.60 25.91
N GLY A 151 -11.56 9.35 24.91
CA GLY A 151 -10.64 10.50 25.13
C GLY A 151 -9.16 10.12 25.31
N GLU A 152 -8.82 8.85 25.18
CA GLU A 152 -7.45 8.33 25.11
C GLU A 152 -7.09 7.92 23.66
N GLU A 153 -5.78 7.79 23.38
CA GLU A 153 -5.28 7.34 22.08
C GLU A 153 -4.20 6.25 22.22
N VAL A 154 -4.23 5.27 21.31
CA VAL A 154 -3.12 4.31 21.12
C VAL A 154 -2.42 4.60 19.79
N LYS A 155 -1.12 4.91 19.84
CA LYS A 155 -0.29 5.09 18.64
C LYS A 155 0.32 3.77 18.17
N LEU A 156 -0.10 3.31 17.00
CA LEU A 156 0.41 2.13 16.31
C LEU A 156 1.37 2.54 15.19
N LYS A 157 2.50 1.85 15.09
CA LYS A 157 3.57 2.16 14.13
C LYS A 157 3.77 1.01 13.15
N ILE A 158 4.21 1.34 11.95
CA ILE A 158 4.69 0.37 10.97
C ILE A 158 6.18 0.58 10.71
N LYS A 159 6.93 -0.51 10.54
CA LYS A 159 8.36 -0.41 10.15
C LYS A 159 8.46 0.28 8.80
N GLN A 160 9.36 1.26 8.66
CA GLN A 160 9.51 2.05 7.42
C GLN A 160 9.60 1.18 6.16
N LYS A 161 10.41 0.11 6.19
CA LYS A 161 10.56 -0.82 5.06
C LYS A 161 9.25 -1.54 4.69
N LYS A 162 8.42 -1.90 5.69
CA LYS A 162 7.09 -2.50 5.46
C LYS A 162 6.16 -1.47 4.83
N TRP A 163 6.17 -0.24 5.35
CA TRP A 163 5.40 0.88 4.82
C TRP A 163 5.77 1.21 3.37
N ASP A 164 7.05 1.45 3.06
CA ASP A 164 7.52 1.79 1.71
C ASP A 164 7.09 0.75 0.66
N LYS A 165 7.10 -0.53 1.04
CA LYS A 165 6.65 -1.62 0.17
C LYS A 165 5.14 -1.54 -0.04
N GLN A 166 4.38 -1.36 1.03
CA GLN A 166 2.93 -1.31 1.00
C GLN A 166 2.41 -0.07 0.28
N SER A 167 2.90 1.12 0.62
CA SER A 167 2.51 2.39 0.01
C SER A 167 2.78 2.36 -1.50
N LYS A 168 3.93 1.83 -1.94
CA LYS A 168 4.23 1.64 -3.37
C LYS A 168 3.22 0.73 -4.08
N ILE A 169 2.80 -0.36 -3.45
CA ILE A 169 1.81 -1.29 -4.03
C ILE A 169 0.44 -0.61 -4.09
N LEU A 170 -0.02 -0.03 -2.98
CA LEU A 170 -1.32 0.60 -2.87
C LEU A 170 -1.44 1.82 -3.79
N SER A 171 -0.41 2.67 -3.85
CA SER A 171 -0.33 3.79 -4.79
C SER A 171 -0.50 3.33 -6.24
N LYS A 172 0.14 2.22 -6.63
CA LYS A 172 0.01 1.69 -7.99
C LYS A 172 -1.40 1.12 -8.26
N ILE A 173 -2.03 0.49 -7.27
CA ILE A 173 -3.41 0.00 -7.39
C ILE A 173 -4.39 1.17 -7.51
N LEU A 174 -4.28 2.18 -6.64
CA LEU A 174 -5.13 3.38 -6.66
C LEU A 174 -4.97 4.17 -7.96
N TYR A 175 -3.73 4.33 -8.45
CA TYR A 175 -3.48 4.95 -9.76
C TYR A 175 -4.13 4.16 -10.90
N MET A 176 -4.02 2.84 -10.89
CA MET A 176 -4.68 1.98 -11.88
C MET A 176 -6.20 2.13 -11.82
N ILE A 177 -6.80 2.14 -10.62
CA ILE A 177 -8.24 2.36 -10.44
C ILE A 177 -8.64 3.73 -10.99
N LYS A 178 -7.89 4.79 -10.65
CA LYS A 178 -8.12 6.16 -11.13
C LYS A 178 -8.07 6.24 -12.66
N ALA A 179 -7.09 5.60 -13.29
CA ALA A 179 -6.95 5.57 -14.75
C ALA A 179 -8.08 4.81 -15.48
N ASN A 180 -8.80 3.92 -14.78
CA ASN A 180 -9.93 3.17 -15.32
C ASN A 180 -11.29 3.78 -14.95
N ARG A 181 -11.32 4.84 -14.13
CA ARG A 181 -12.54 5.62 -13.92
C ARG A 181 -12.87 6.33 -15.23
N LYS A 182 -14.10 6.15 -15.71
CA LYS A 182 -14.66 7.05 -16.70
C LYS A 182 -14.98 8.35 -15.96
N GLU A 183 -14.38 9.45 -16.38
CA GLU A 183 -14.85 10.77 -15.95
C GLU A 183 -16.31 10.88 -16.43
N ASN A 184 -17.23 11.03 -15.48
CA ASN A 184 -18.62 11.37 -15.76
C ASN A 184 -18.77 12.88 -15.63
#